data_AF-A0A2S6IU87-F1
#
_entry.id   AF-A0A2S6IU87-F1
#
_cell.length_a   1.000
_cell.length_b   1.000
_cell.length_c   1.000
_cell.angle_alpha   90.00
_cell.angle_beta   90.00
_cell.angle_gamma   90.00
#
_symmetry.space_group_name_H-M   'P 1'
#
loop_
_entity.id
_entity.type
_entity.pdbx_description
1 polymer ?
#
loop_
_entity_poly.entity_id
_entity_poly.type
_entity_poly.pdbx_seq_one_letter_code
_entity_poly.pdbx_strand_id
1 'polypeptide(L)'
;MEVVVTGRRTDVPDRFRRHVEEKLEKVSHLAPRAQRIDVELSHEPNKRQASSCERVEITVRDKGPVIRAEACADDPYGALDLATGKLLERLRRARDRKKVHHGRHTPKSVHDATAGLAPAGGGTSSGLSDPALAASGSASAPDVDEDVAGATGGAEQDQAPGSPVVIREKEHVAHPMTLDQALYEMELVGHDFFLFQDSASGRPSVVYRRKGWSYGVITLDVVDPESNGAGSAAAAERAVEAVGG
;
A
#
# COMPACT_ATOMS: atom_id res chain seq x y z
N MET A 1 -24.02 23.91 -7.72
CA MET A 1 -23.11 23.44 -6.67
C MET A 1 -22.92 24.61 -5.73
N GLU A 2 -23.32 24.48 -4.48
CA GLU A 2 -23.15 25.54 -3.48
C GLU A 2 -21.78 25.35 -2.80
N VAL A 3 -20.94 26.38 -2.79
CA VAL A 3 -19.65 26.38 -2.08
C VAL A 3 -19.78 27.28 -0.88
N VAL A 4 -19.60 26.72 0.32
CA VAL A 4 -19.65 27.47 1.57
C VAL A 4 -18.26 27.44 2.19
N VAL A 5 -17.67 28.63 2.36
CA VAL A 5 -16.35 28.78 2.98
C VAL A 5 -16.52 29.35 4.38
N THR A 6 -16.12 28.58 5.38
CA THR A 6 -16.26 28.91 6.80
C THR A 6 -14.87 29.01 7.44
N GLY A 7 -14.62 30.04 8.23
CA GLY A 7 -13.41 30.18 9.03
C GLY A 7 -13.70 29.86 10.49
N ARG A 8 -12.95 28.94 11.09
CA ARG A 8 -13.02 28.64 12.52
C ARG A 8 -11.85 29.31 13.22
N ARG A 9 -12.16 30.39 13.97
CA ARG A 9 -11.19 31.23 14.68
C ARG A 9 -10.19 31.98 13.77
N THR A 10 -10.50 32.05 12.48
CA THR A 10 -9.72 32.79 11.48
C THR A 10 -10.67 33.52 10.53
N ASP A 11 -10.30 34.74 10.16
CA ASP A 11 -10.99 35.49 9.12
C ASP A 11 -10.54 34.99 7.74
N VAL A 12 -11.51 34.67 6.89
CA VAL A 12 -11.25 34.17 5.53
C VAL A 12 -11.09 35.37 4.59
N PRO A 13 -9.89 35.61 4.03
CA PRO A 13 -9.69 36.73 3.12
C PRO A 13 -10.32 36.44 1.74
N ASP A 14 -10.79 37.47 1.04
CA ASP A 14 -11.48 37.31 -0.26
C ASP A 14 -10.59 36.66 -1.33
N ARG A 15 -9.28 36.91 -1.29
CA ARG A 15 -8.31 36.24 -2.14
C ARG A 15 -8.31 34.72 -1.96
N PHE A 16 -8.57 34.23 -0.75
CA PHE A 16 -8.67 32.79 -0.49
C PHE A 16 -9.97 32.23 -1.04
N ARG A 17 -11.09 32.95 -0.91
CA ARG A 17 -12.38 32.54 -1.50
C ARG A 17 -12.29 32.34 -3.01
N ARG A 18 -11.72 33.32 -3.72
CA ARG A 18 -11.49 33.22 -5.18
C ARG A 18 -10.61 32.01 -5.54
N HIS A 19 -9.57 31.75 -4.74
CA HIS A 19 -8.68 30.63 -4.98
C HIS A 19 -9.35 29.27 -4.72
N VAL A 20 -10.20 29.19 -3.70
CA VAL A 20 -11.03 28.01 -3.42
C VAL A 20 -11.97 27.73 -4.59
N GLU A 21 -12.64 28.75 -5.11
CA GLU A 21 -13.52 28.61 -6.28
C GLU A 21 -12.76 28.05 -7.49
N GLU A 22 -11.62 28.65 -7.85
CA GLU A 22 -10.77 28.20 -8.97
C GLU A 22 -10.29 26.75 -8.80
N LYS A 23 -9.89 26.34 -7.58
CA LYS A 23 -9.44 24.98 -7.31
C LYS A 23 -10.59 23.97 -7.32
N LEU A 24 -11.77 24.36 -6.83
CA LEU A 24 -12.96 23.50 -6.80
C LEU A 24 -13.61 23.31 -8.17
N GLU A 25 -13.31 24.13 -9.17
CA GLU A 25 -13.73 23.86 -10.56
C GLU A 25 -13.27 22.47 -11.02
N LYS A 26 -12.02 22.09 -10.69
CA LYS A 26 -11.48 20.75 -10.99
C LYS A 26 -12.26 19.63 -10.31
N VAL A 27 -12.80 19.89 -9.13
CA VAL A 27 -13.63 18.95 -8.36
C VAL A 27 -15.01 18.82 -9.01
N SER A 28 -15.59 19.93 -9.50
CA SER A 28 -16.90 19.96 -10.14
C SER A 28 -16.97 19.09 -11.40
N HIS A 29 -15.89 19.05 -12.21
CA HIS A 29 -15.80 18.19 -13.39
C HIS A 29 -15.89 16.70 -13.06
N LEU A 30 -15.36 16.30 -11.91
CA LEU A 30 -15.30 14.90 -11.49
C LEU A 30 -16.58 14.46 -10.77
N ALA A 31 -17.22 15.39 -10.06
CA ALA A 31 -18.43 15.17 -9.28
C ALA A 31 -19.57 16.13 -9.70
N PRO A 32 -20.15 15.96 -10.91
CA PRO A 32 -21.24 16.82 -11.38
C PRO A 32 -22.54 16.66 -10.58
N ARG A 33 -22.62 15.69 -9.68
CA ARG A 33 -23.79 15.40 -8.82
C ARG A 33 -23.67 15.98 -7.41
N ALA A 34 -22.60 16.73 -7.13
CA ALA A 34 -22.38 17.38 -5.85
C ALA A 34 -23.33 18.55 -5.65
N GLN A 35 -24.00 18.56 -4.51
CA GLN A 35 -24.95 19.61 -4.18
C GLN A 35 -24.27 20.73 -3.39
N ARG A 36 -23.47 20.35 -2.39
CA ARG A 36 -22.85 21.28 -1.44
C ARG A 36 -21.41 20.88 -1.11
N ILE A 37 -20.52 21.85 -1.12
CA ILE A 37 -19.15 21.73 -0.62
C ILE A 37 -19.00 22.68 0.56
N ASP A 38 -18.67 22.10 1.72
CA ASP A 38 -18.32 22.85 2.91
C ASP A 38 -16.78 22.86 3.02
N VAL A 39 -16.17 24.04 2.99
CA VAL A 39 -14.73 24.26 3.21
C VAL A 39 -14.57 24.96 4.54
N GLU A 40 -13.91 24.30 5.50
CA GLU A 40 -13.61 24.86 6.81
C GLU A 40 -12.10 25.12 6.92
N LEU A 41 -11.73 26.38 7.17
CA LEU A 41 -10.36 26.78 7.46
C LEU A 41 -10.22 26.96 8.97
N SER A 42 -9.27 26.27 9.58
CA SER A 42 -8.96 26.39 11.01
C SER A 42 -7.47 26.67 11.19
N HIS A 43 -7.16 27.67 12.01
CA HIS A 43 -5.79 27.97 12.41
C HIS A 43 -5.57 27.50 13.85
N GLU A 44 -4.58 26.65 14.04
CA GLU A 44 -4.14 26.20 15.35
C GLU A 44 -2.79 26.86 15.69
N PRO A 45 -2.76 27.85 16.61
CA PRO A 45 -1.54 28.58 16.94
C PRO A 45 -0.66 27.76 17.89
N ASN A 46 0.01 26.73 17.38
CA ASN A 46 0.91 25.89 18.17
C ASN A 46 2.38 26.09 17.73
N LYS A 47 3.18 26.77 18.57
CA LYS A 47 4.59 27.13 18.25
C LYS A 47 5.51 25.92 17.97
N ARG A 48 5.13 24.71 18.39
CA ARG A 48 5.90 23.48 18.14
C ARG A 48 5.57 22.81 16.79
N GLN A 49 4.46 23.19 16.16
CA GLN A 49 3.99 22.62 14.89
C GLN A 49 3.81 23.73 13.84
N ALA A 50 4.84 24.56 13.67
CA ALA A 50 4.83 25.67 12.71
C ALA A 50 4.51 25.23 11.27
N SER A 51 4.81 23.97 10.93
CA SER A 51 4.54 23.36 9.62
C SER A 51 3.13 22.81 9.44
N SER A 52 2.26 22.90 10.45
CA SER A 52 0.88 22.37 10.42
C SER A 52 -0.11 23.32 11.11
N CYS A 53 0.23 24.61 11.18
CA CYS A 53 -0.60 25.64 11.79
C CYS A 53 -1.98 25.74 11.14
N GLU A 54 -2.04 25.55 9.83
CA GLU A 54 -3.24 25.77 9.03
C GLU A 54 -3.83 24.43 8.62
N ARG A 55 -5.07 24.18 9.04
CA ARG A 55 -5.81 22.96 8.73
C ARG A 55 -7.05 23.31 7.93
N VAL A 56 -7.16 22.69 6.76
CA VAL A 56 -8.31 22.80 5.86
C VAL A 56 -9.05 21.47 5.82
N GLU A 57 -10.35 21.53 6.09
CA GLU A 57 -11.27 20.41 5.94
C GLU A 57 -12.23 20.71 4.79
N ILE A 58 -12.30 19.81 3.81
CA ILE A 58 -13.25 19.89 2.69
C ILE A 58 -14.22 18.73 2.81
N THR A 59 -15.50 19.04 2.97
CA THR A 59 -16.58 18.04 2.98
C THR A 59 -17.46 18.24 1.75
N VAL A 60 -17.53 17.21 0.91
CA VAL A 60 -18.39 17.17 -0.27
C VAL A 60 -19.61 16.33 0.02
N ARG A 61 -20.79 16.93 -0.15
CA ARG A 61 -22.09 16.29 0.00
C ARG A 61 -22.71 16.03 -1.39
N ASP A 62 -22.65 14.77 -1.77
CA ASP A 62 -23.31 14.24 -2.98
C ASP A 62 -24.62 13.54 -2.62
N LYS A 63 -25.41 13.13 -3.63
CA LYS A 63 -26.56 12.19 -3.47
C LYS A 63 -26.13 10.76 -3.02
N GLY A 64 -25.02 10.62 -2.31
CA GLY A 64 -24.41 9.34 -1.92
C GLY A 64 -23.56 9.49 -0.66
N PRO A 65 -22.52 8.64 -0.46
CA PRO A 65 -21.68 8.73 0.73
C PRO A 65 -20.97 10.09 0.82
N VAL A 66 -20.88 10.64 2.02
CA VAL A 66 -20.19 11.90 2.29
C VAL A 66 -18.69 11.70 2.15
N ILE A 67 -18.03 12.55 1.37
CA ILE A 67 -16.60 12.47 1.13
C ILE A 67 -15.95 13.66 1.81
N ARG A 68 -15.13 13.37 2.82
CA ARG A 68 -14.34 14.36 3.55
C ARG A 68 -12.87 14.23 3.20
N ALA A 69 -12.14 15.32 3.16
CA ALA A 69 -10.69 15.34 3.06
C ALA A 69 -10.13 16.42 3.98
N GLU A 70 -9.08 16.06 4.71
CA GLU A 70 -8.40 16.96 5.65
C GLU A 70 -6.92 17.05 5.30
N ALA A 71 -6.36 18.25 5.38
CA ALA A 71 -4.94 18.48 5.24
C ALA A 71 -4.48 19.62 6.15
N CYS A 72 -3.23 19.51 6.58
CA CYS A 72 -2.54 20.55 7.35
C CYS A 72 -1.32 21.01 6.55
N ALA A 73 -0.99 22.29 6.66
CA ALA A 73 0.23 22.89 6.11
C ALA A 73 0.69 24.09 6.95
N ASP A 74 1.78 24.69 6.52
CA ASP A 74 2.35 25.94 7.01
C ASP A 74 1.55 27.19 6.58
N ASP A 75 0.87 27.12 5.44
CA ASP A 75 0.05 28.22 4.89
C ASP A 75 -1.33 27.72 4.39
N PRO A 76 -2.41 28.53 4.48
CA PRO A 76 -3.75 28.17 4.02
C PRO A 76 -3.82 27.72 2.56
N TYR A 77 -3.04 28.31 1.64
CA TYR A 77 -3.05 27.93 0.23
C TYR A 77 -2.43 26.54 0.04
N GLY A 78 -1.33 26.27 0.74
CA GLY A 78 -0.70 24.95 0.75
C GLY A 78 -1.63 23.87 1.31
N ALA A 79 -2.32 24.16 2.42
CA ALA A 79 -3.28 23.24 3.02
C ALA A 79 -4.46 22.94 2.08
N LEU A 80 -4.97 23.95 1.37
CA LEU A 80 -6.03 23.79 0.36
C LEU A 80 -5.60 22.88 -0.79
N ASP A 81 -4.38 23.04 -1.30
CA ASP A 81 -3.88 22.23 -2.41
C ASP A 81 -3.69 20.76 -2.03
N LEU A 82 -3.15 20.52 -0.83
CA LEU A 82 -3.04 19.16 -0.29
C LEU A 82 -4.41 18.53 -0.04
N ALA A 83 -5.36 19.30 0.51
CA ALA A 83 -6.73 18.84 0.72
C ALA A 83 -7.43 18.51 -0.61
N THR A 84 -7.26 19.37 -1.62
CA THR A 84 -7.81 19.19 -2.97
C THR A 84 -7.25 17.93 -3.63
N GLY A 85 -5.94 17.70 -3.53
CA GLY A 85 -5.30 16.48 -4.03
C GLY A 85 -5.89 15.20 -3.41
N LYS A 86 -6.02 15.17 -2.07
CA LYS A 86 -6.64 14.06 -1.34
C LYS A 86 -8.11 13.87 -1.72
N LEU A 87 -8.85 14.95 -1.89
CA LEU A 87 -10.26 14.93 -2.26
C LEU A 87 -10.46 14.35 -3.67
N LEU A 88 -9.65 14.78 -4.63
CA LEU A 88 -9.70 14.29 -6.02
C LEU A 88 -9.47 12.77 -6.08
N GLU A 89 -8.48 12.25 -5.34
CA GLU A 89 -8.23 10.81 -5.28
C GLU A 89 -9.43 10.04 -4.68
N ARG A 90 -10.02 10.56 -3.61
CA ARG A 90 -11.22 9.97 -2.98
C ARG A 90 -12.43 10.00 -3.92
N LEU A 91 -12.65 11.09 -4.64
CA LEU A 91 -13.74 11.23 -5.61
C LEU A 91 -13.56 10.30 -6.81
N ARG A 92 -12.34 10.15 -7.33
CA ARG A 92 -12.04 9.18 -8.40
C ARG A 92 -12.41 7.78 -7.95
N ARG A 93 -11.91 7.34 -6.78
CA ARG A 93 -12.22 6.02 -6.21
C ARG A 93 -13.72 5.81 -5.98
N ALA A 94 -14.43 6.83 -5.50
CA ALA A 94 -15.87 6.74 -5.27
C ALA A 94 -16.66 6.63 -6.57
N ARG A 95 -16.28 7.36 -7.62
CA ARG A 95 -16.88 7.27 -8.95
C ARG A 95 -16.57 5.93 -9.61
N ASP A 96 -15.34 5.46 -9.52
CA ASP A 96 -14.92 4.18 -10.10
C ASP A 96 -15.65 3.02 -9.41
N ARG A 97 -15.80 3.06 -8.08
CA ARG A 97 -16.62 2.09 -7.33
C ARG A 97 -18.10 2.11 -7.76
N LYS A 98 -18.67 3.27 -8.09
CA LYS A 98 -20.03 3.36 -8.63
C LYS A 98 -20.12 2.86 -10.07
N LYS A 99 -19.06 3.02 -10.87
CA LYS A 99 -19.00 2.53 -12.26
C LYS A 99 -18.89 1.00 -12.31
N VAL A 100 -18.21 0.40 -11.33
CA VAL A 100 -18.18 -1.05 -11.13
C VAL A 100 -19.49 -1.47 -10.46
N HIS A 101 -20.56 -1.55 -11.24
CA HIS A 101 -21.78 -2.23 -10.81
C HIS A 101 -21.51 -3.74 -10.76
N HIS A 102 -21.84 -4.38 -9.64
CA HIS A 102 -21.92 -5.83 -9.51
C HIS A 102 -22.94 -6.38 -10.52
N GLY A 103 -22.48 -6.72 -11.72
CA GLY A 103 -23.32 -7.18 -12.83
C GLY A 103 -22.48 -7.41 -14.09
N ARG A 104 -23.15 -7.82 -15.18
CA ARG A 104 -22.56 -8.22 -16.49
C ARG A 104 -21.70 -7.17 -17.21
N HIS A 105 -21.47 -6.00 -16.62
CA HIS A 105 -20.65 -4.92 -17.17
C HIS A 105 -19.41 -4.63 -16.32
N THR A 106 -18.76 -5.68 -15.83
CA THR A 106 -17.39 -5.57 -15.33
C THR A 106 -16.48 -5.17 -16.50
N PRO A 107 -15.77 -4.02 -16.42
CA PRO A 107 -14.78 -3.71 -17.45
C PRO A 107 -13.72 -4.82 -17.48
N LYS A 108 -13.36 -5.29 -18.69
CA LYS A 108 -12.30 -6.28 -18.87
C LYS A 108 -11.05 -5.82 -18.12
N SER A 109 -10.49 -6.72 -17.32
CA SER A 109 -9.26 -6.42 -16.58
C SER A 109 -8.11 -6.18 -17.56
N VAL A 110 -7.13 -5.37 -17.18
CA VAL A 110 -5.95 -5.08 -18.03
C VAL A 110 -5.25 -6.39 -18.41
N HIS A 111 -5.15 -7.32 -17.46
CA HIS A 111 -4.64 -8.67 -17.67
C HIS A 111 -5.41 -9.43 -18.76
N ASP A 112 -6.74 -9.37 -18.74
CA ASP A 112 -7.61 -10.03 -19.72
C ASP A 112 -7.55 -9.37 -21.11
N ALA A 113 -7.24 -8.08 -21.19
CA ALA A 113 -7.05 -7.36 -22.45
C ALA A 113 -5.67 -7.63 -23.09
N THR A 114 -4.64 -7.89 -22.29
CA THR A 114 -3.26 -8.12 -22.77
C THR A 114 -2.88 -9.59 -22.92
N ALA A 115 -3.70 -10.52 -22.43
CA ALA A 115 -3.42 -11.96 -22.47
C ALA A 115 -3.21 -12.54 -23.89
N GLY A 116 -3.75 -11.89 -24.93
CA GLY A 116 -3.65 -12.35 -26.32
C GLY A 116 -2.50 -11.75 -27.15
N LEU A 117 -1.71 -10.82 -26.60
CA LEU A 117 -0.60 -10.20 -27.32
C LEU A 117 0.70 -10.94 -27.01
N ALA A 118 1.27 -11.60 -28.02
CA ALA A 118 2.57 -12.26 -27.89
C ALA A 118 3.67 -11.22 -27.60
N PRO A 119 4.59 -11.49 -26.65
CA PRO A 119 5.72 -10.63 -26.40
C PRO A 119 6.64 -10.66 -27.62
N ALA A 120 6.78 -9.51 -28.28
CA ALA A 120 7.69 -9.39 -29.41
C ALA A 120 9.14 -9.35 -28.91
N GLY A 121 9.84 -10.50 -29.01
CA GLY A 121 11.30 -10.55 -29.11
C GLY A 121 12.00 -11.54 -28.18
N GLY A 122 12.75 -12.48 -28.78
CA GLY A 122 13.83 -13.22 -28.11
C GLY A 122 14.12 -14.59 -28.71
N GLY A 123 15.05 -14.66 -29.68
CA GLY A 123 15.52 -15.91 -30.29
C GLY A 123 16.71 -16.57 -29.58
N THR A 124 16.85 -17.89 -29.82
CA THR A 124 18.05 -18.79 -29.90
C THR A 124 19.14 -18.66 -28.81
N SER A 125 19.69 -19.70 -28.17
CA SER A 125 20.18 -21.00 -28.70
C SER A 125 20.55 -22.01 -27.59
N SER A 126 20.23 -23.29 -27.83
CA SER A 126 20.84 -24.59 -27.45
C SER A 126 21.78 -24.80 -26.24
N GLY A 127 21.46 -25.83 -25.43
CA GLY A 127 22.29 -27.06 -25.35
C GLY A 127 22.57 -27.72 -23.97
N LEU A 128 21.93 -28.88 -23.72
CA LEU A 128 22.39 -30.14 -23.03
C LEU A 128 22.79 -30.03 -21.52
N SER A 129 22.47 -30.92 -20.56
CA SER A 129 22.38 -32.40 -20.55
C SER A 129 21.95 -32.99 -19.17
N ASP A 130 21.02 -33.96 -19.23
CA ASP A 130 20.35 -34.77 -18.18
C ASP A 130 21.29 -35.91 -17.67
N PRO A 131 20.91 -36.81 -16.73
CA PRO A 131 19.94 -36.80 -15.63
C PRO A 131 20.44 -37.52 -14.32
N ALA A 132 19.52 -37.71 -13.35
CA ALA A 132 19.38 -38.86 -12.41
C ALA A 132 19.92 -38.76 -10.96
N LEU A 133 19.00 -38.74 -9.97
CA LEU A 133 18.74 -39.87 -9.05
C LEU A 133 17.65 -39.55 -8.01
N ALA A 134 16.94 -40.60 -7.63
CA ALA A 134 15.64 -40.59 -6.99
C ALA A 134 15.67 -40.70 -5.45
N ALA A 135 14.68 -40.05 -4.83
CA ALA A 135 13.75 -40.51 -3.79
C ALA A 135 14.21 -41.24 -2.49
N SER A 136 13.52 -40.81 -1.40
CA SER A 136 13.04 -41.55 -0.22
C SER A 136 13.97 -41.63 1.00
N GLY A 137 13.57 -41.37 2.26
CA GLY A 137 12.28 -41.01 2.86
C GLY A 137 12.35 -41.06 4.41
N SER A 138 11.19 -40.81 5.06
CA SER A 138 10.85 -41.02 6.50
C SER A 138 11.27 -39.93 7.51
N ALA A 139 10.49 -39.49 8.51
CA ALA A 139 9.06 -39.57 8.86
C ALA A 139 8.82 -38.73 10.15
N SER A 140 7.54 -38.41 10.42
CA SER A 140 6.89 -38.28 11.75
C SER A 140 6.58 -36.86 12.28
N ALA A 141 5.27 -36.65 12.51
CA ALA A 141 4.59 -35.59 13.27
C ALA A 141 4.55 -35.93 14.78
N PRO A 142 3.76 -35.27 15.66
CA PRO A 142 3.31 -33.87 15.82
C PRO A 142 3.63 -33.35 17.26
N ASP A 143 3.21 -32.14 17.66
CA ASP A 143 2.47 -31.87 18.92
C ASP A 143 2.31 -30.35 19.15
N VAL A 144 1.15 -30.00 19.70
CA VAL A 144 0.59 -28.66 19.94
C VAL A 144 0.89 -28.20 21.37
N ASP A 145 1.09 -26.90 21.59
CA ASP A 145 0.66 -26.27 22.84
C ASP A 145 0.43 -24.75 22.70
N GLU A 146 -0.57 -24.32 23.48
CA GLU A 146 -1.28 -23.03 23.52
C GLU A 146 -0.57 -21.94 24.36
N ASP A 147 -1.16 -20.74 24.35
CA ASP A 147 -1.05 -19.65 25.35
C ASP A 147 0.21 -18.75 25.34
N VAL A 148 0.19 -17.42 25.57
CA VAL A 148 -0.87 -16.43 25.85
C VAL A 148 -0.27 -15.02 25.68
N ALA A 149 -1.17 -14.08 25.40
CA ALA A 149 -1.07 -12.62 25.40
C ALA A 149 -0.05 -11.94 26.34
N GLY A 150 0.33 -10.70 26.00
CA GLY A 150 0.72 -9.73 27.03
C GLY A 150 1.49 -8.52 26.54
N ALA A 151 0.93 -7.34 26.78
CA ALA A 151 1.52 -6.04 26.51
C ALA A 151 2.80 -5.74 27.31
N THR A 152 3.40 -4.58 26.97
CA THR A 152 4.19 -3.67 27.82
C THR A 152 5.72 -3.80 27.73
N GLY A 153 6.38 -2.65 27.59
CA GLY A 153 7.78 -2.48 27.94
C GLY A 153 8.59 -1.78 26.86
N GLY A 154 8.82 -0.49 27.03
CA GLY A 154 9.80 0.25 26.23
C GLY A 154 11.21 -0.29 26.46
N ALA A 155 12.01 -0.27 25.39
CA ALA A 155 13.45 -0.28 25.50
C ALA A 155 13.95 0.92 24.71
N GLU A 156 14.12 2.04 25.41
CA GLU A 156 15.01 3.12 25.00
C GLU A 156 16.42 2.55 25.07
N GLN A 157 17.04 2.32 23.91
CA GLN A 157 18.49 2.22 23.84
C GLN A 157 18.99 3.37 22.99
N ASP A 158 19.65 4.25 23.72
CA ASP A 158 20.24 5.50 23.33
C ASP A 158 21.72 5.23 23.01
N GLN A 159 22.18 5.76 21.87
CA GLN A 159 23.50 6.37 21.62
C GLN A 159 24.39 5.80 20.49
N ALA A 160 24.63 6.68 19.49
CA ALA A 160 25.92 7.36 19.31
C ALA A 160 25.67 8.83 18.87
N PRO A 161 26.44 9.82 19.35
CA PRO A 161 26.08 11.23 19.26
C PRO A 161 26.47 11.81 17.89
N GLY A 162 25.50 12.37 17.17
CA GLY A 162 25.77 13.20 15.99
C GLY A 162 24.87 12.99 14.77
N SER A 163 23.98 12.00 14.78
CA SER A 163 22.99 11.79 13.73
C SER A 163 21.57 11.90 14.31
N PRO A 164 20.66 12.73 13.76
CA PRO A 164 19.26 12.79 14.21
C PRO A 164 18.44 11.53 13.84
N VAL A 165 19.09 10.46 13.39
CA VAL A 165 18.44 9.22 12.96
C VAL A 165 18.32 8.28 14.16
N VAL A 166 17.15 8.29 14.80
CA VAL A 166 16.79 7.28 15.80
C VAL A 166 16.44 5.98 15.07
N ILE A 167 17.33 5.00 15.11
CA ILE A 167 17.06 3.64 14.59
C ILE A 167 16.42 2.85 15.73
N ARG A 168 15.19 2.37 15.54
CA ARG A 168 14.55 1.44 16.46
C ARG A 168 14.71 0.04 15.91
N GLU A 169 15.42 -0.81 16.63
CA GLU A 169 15.57 -2.23 16.32
C GLU A 169 14.49 -3.02 17.05
N LYS A 170 13.81 -3.90 16.32
CA LYS A 170 12.84 -4.83 16.91
C LYS A 170 13.10 -6.21 16.32
N GLU A 171 13.66 -7.07 17.14
CA GLU A 171 13.90 -8.46 16.79
C GLU A 171 12.62 -9.26 16.99
N HIS A 172 12.25 -10.03 15.97
CA HIS A 172 11.04 -10.84 15.95
C HIS A 172 11.41 -12.29 15.67
N VAL A 173 11.18 -13.18 16.63
CA VAL A 173 11.30 -14.62 16.43
C VAL A 173 10.12 -15.06 15.56
N ALA A 174 10.40 -15.49 14.33
CA ALA A 174 9.38 -15.90 13.37
C ALA A 174 9.37 -17.42 13.21
N HIS A 175 8.20 -18.03 13.39
CA HIS A 175 7.96 -19.43 13.04
C HIS A 175 7.55 -19.51 11.56
N PRO A 176 7.94 -20.58 10.82
CA PRO A 176 7.49 -20.78 9.45
C PRO A 176 5.96 -20.88 9.41
N MET A 177 5.32 -19.98 8.65
CA MET A 177 3.87 -19.92 8.51
C MET A 177 3.47 -19.63 7.07
N THR A 178 2.23 -19.97 6.72
CA THR A 178 1.70 -19.72 5.38
C THR A 178 1.37 -18.24 5.18
N LEU A 179 1.29 -17.80 3.92
CA LEU A 179 0.87 -16.45 3.57
C LEU A 179 -0.49 -16.07 4.18
N ASP A 180 -1.45 -17.00 4.12
CA ASP A 180 -2.81 -16.77 4.65
C ASP A 180 -2.80 -16.61 6.17
N GLN A 181 -1.95 -17.38 6.87
CA GLN A 181 -1.76 -17.27 8.31
C GLN A 181 -1.09 -15.93 8.68
N ALA A 182 -0.06 -15.52 7.93
CA ALA A 182 0.59 -14.22 8.12
C ALA A 182 -0.39 -13.05 7.88
N LEU A 183 -1.31 -13.17 6.91
CA LEU A 183 -2.38 -12.19 6.70
C LEU A 183 -3.34 -12.14 7.89
N TYR A 184 -3.76 -13.30 8.40
CA TYR A 184 -4.63 -13.39 9.55
C TYR A 184 -4.01 -12.72 10.78
N GLU A 185 -2.73 -12.98 11.06
CA GLU A 185 -1.99 -12.36 12.16
C GLU A 185 -1.79 -10.86 11.95
N MET A 186 -1.48 -10.41 10.73
CA MET A 186 -1.39 -8.99 10.39
C MET A 186 -2.71 -8.24 10.65
N GLU A 187 -3.85 -8.86 10.31
CA GLU A 187 -5.18 -8.29 10.57
C GLU A 187 -5.52 -8.29 12.07
N LEU A 188 -5.15 -9.36 12.78
CA LEU A 188 -5.41 -9.51 14.22
C LEU A 188 -4.62 -8.49 15.06
N VAL A 189 -3.35 -8.29 14.73
CA VAL A 189 -2.49 -7.30 15.40
C VAL A 189 -2.79 -5.87 14.90
N GLY A 190 -3.38 -5.73 13.71
CA GLY A 190 -3.78 -4.45 13.14
C GLY A 190 -2.61 -3.61 12.61
N HIS A 191 -1.48 -4.24 12.29
CA HIS A 191 -0.32 -3.56 11.70
C HIS A 191 -0.42 -3.47 10.17
N ASP A 192 0.30 -2.50 9.59
CA ASP A 192 0.29 -2.28 8.14
C ASP A 192 1.25 -3.22 7.38
N PHE A 193 2.16 -3.90 8.09
CA PHE A 193 3.04 -4.93 7.55
C PHE A 193 3.32 -6.01 8.59
N PHE A 194 3.66 -7.21 8.12
CA PHE A 194 3.98 -8.37 8.94
C PHE A 194 5.12 -9.16 8.29
N LEU A 195 6.21 -9.38 9.04
CA LEU A 195 7.37 -10.16 8.62
C LEU A 195 7.20 -11.60 9.10
N PHE A 196 7.35 -12.55 8.18
CA PHE A 196 7.21 -13.98 8.46
C PHE A 196 8.21 -14.78 7.62
N GLN A 197 8.40 -16.06 7.96
CA GLN A 197 9.09 -17.00 7.09
C GLN A 197 8.02 -17.82 6.38
N ASP A 198 8.01 -17.80 5.04
CA ASP A 198 7.03 -18.57 4.28
C ASP A 198 7.31 -20.07 4.42
N SER A 199 6.33 -20.84 4.90
CA SER A 199 6.47 -22.28 5.10
C SER A 199 6.66 -23.05 3.79
N ALA A 200 6.17 -22.53 2.66
CA ALA A 200 6.26 -23.21 1.36
C ALA A 200 7.65 -23.03 0.71
N SER A 201 8.20 -21.82 0.77
CA SER A 201 9.49 -21.49 0.15
C SER A 201 10.67 -21.46 1.14
N GLY A 202 10.41 -21.45 2.44
CA GLY A 202 11.40 -21.23 3.50
C GLY A 202 11.98 -19.82 3.53
N ARG A 203 11.48 -18.92 2.68
CA ARG A 203 12.07 -17.59 2.45
C ARG A 203 11.48 -16.55 3.40
N PRO A 204 12.29 -15.64 3.96
CA PRO A 204 11.78 -14.48 4.68
C PRO A 204 10.90 -13.63 3.76
N SER A 205 9.68 -13.38 4.18
CA SER A 205 8.67 -12.67 3.41
C SER A 205 7.97 -11.64 4.30
N VAL A 206 7.56 -10.54 3.69
CA VAL A 206 6.79 -9.48 4.33
C VAL A 206 5.48 -9.32 3.59
N VAL A 207 4.37 -9.47 4.30
CA VAL A 207 3.06 -9.08 3.79
C VAL A 207 2.72 -7.67 4.28
N TYR A 208 2.13 -6.84 3.42
CA TYR A 208 1.81 -5.45 3.77
C TYR A 208 0.52 -4.97 3.10
N ARG A 209 -0.12 -3.99 3.72
CA ARG A 209 -1.36 -3.37 3.23
C ARG A 209 -1.03 -2.31 2.18
N ARG A 210 -1.63 -2.46 1.00
CA ARG A 210 -1.59 -1.50 -0.12
C ARG A 210 -2.84 -0.61 -0.10
N LYS A 211 -2.74 0.57 -0.70
CA LYS A 211 -3.86 1.52 -0.78
C LYS A 211 -5.05 0.89 -1.52
N GLY A 212 -6.21 0.86 -0.88
CA GLY A 212 -7.46 0.37 -1.47
C GLY A 212 -7.80 -1.09 -1.18
N TRP A 213 -7.50 -1.60 0.02
CA TRP A 213 -7.82 -2.97 0.47
C TRP A 213 -7.14 -4.07 -0.34
N SER A 214 -5.94 -3.79 -0.84
CA SER A 214 -5.10 -4.82 -1.47
C SER A 214 -3.96 -5.18 -0.55
N TYR A 215 -3.53 -6.44 -0.61
CA TYR A 215 -2.36 -6.92 0.10
C TYR A 215 -1.23 -7.14 -0.91
N GLY A 216 0.01 -6.87 -0.49
CA GLY A 216 1.21 -7.15 -1.26
C GLY A 216 2.14 -8.04 -0.45
N VAL A 217 2.92 -8.87 -1.13
CA VAL A 217 3.95 -9.69 -0.51
C VAL A 217 5.28 -9.34 -1.15
N ILE A 218 6.29 -9.14 -0.31
CA ILE A 218 7.69 -8.95 -0.69
C ILE A 218 8.44 -10.14 -0.13
N THR A 219 9.10 -10.91 -0.99
CA THR A 219 9.93 -12.04 -0.58
C THR A 219 11.39 -11.68 -0.77
N LEU A 220 12.22 -12.04 0.21
CA LEU A 220 13.65 -11.85 0.16
C LEU A 220 14.30 -13.16 -0.31
N ASP A 221 15.06 -13.09 -1.40
CA ASP A 221 15.89 -14.19 -1.85
C ASP A 221 17.27 -14.04 -1.20
N VAL A 222 17.52 -14.84 -0.15
CA VAL A 222 18.83 -14.86 0.51
C VAL A 222 19.74 -15.71 -0.38
N VAL A 223 20.53 -15.04 -1.21
CA VAL A 223 21.60 -15.71 -1.95
C VAL A 223 22.81 -15.76 -1.02
N ASP A 224 23.09 -16.94 -0.47
CA ASP A 224 24.31 -17.14 0.31
C ASP A 224 25.52 -16.94 -0.59
N PRO A 225 26.41 -15.96 -0.31
CA PRO A 225 27.53 -15.64 -1.18
C PRO A 225 28.57 -16.77 -1.26
N GLU A 226 28.51 -17.78 -0.39
CA GLU A 226 29.47 -18.89 -0.37
C GLU A 226 29.14 -20.06 -1.32
N SER A 227 27.97 -20.07 -1.97
CA SER A 227 27.60 -21.17 -2.89
C SER A 227 27.98 -20.93 -4.37
N ASN A 228 28.63 -19.81 -4.71
CA ASN A 228 28.99 -19.48 -6.09
C ASN A 228 30.31 -20.16 -6.57
N GLY A 229 30.49 -21.43 -6.21
CA GLY A 229 31.60 -22.28 -6.65
C GLY A 229 31.19 -23.60 -7.33
N ALA A 230 29.92 -24.02 -7.25
CA ALA A 230 29.48 -25.29 -7.84
C ALA A 230 27.99 -25.25 -8.17
N GLY A 231 27.62 -24.73 -9.35
CA GLY A 231 26.21 -24.76 -9.73
C GLY A 231 25.80 -24.06 -11.02
N SER A 232 26.73 -23.62 -11.88
CA SER A 232 26.39 -22.99 -13.16
C SER A 232 25.89 -23.96 -14.25
N ALA A 233 25.36 -25.14 -13.89
CA ALA A 233 24.95 -26.18 -14.85
C ALA A 233 23.44 -26.48 -14.88
N ALA A 234 22.65 -26.13 -13.86
CA ALA A 234 21.26 -26.61 -13.76
C ALA A 234 20.20 -25.71 -14.43
N ALA A 235 20.56 -24.52 -14.92
CA ALA A 235 19.60 -23.57 -15.51
C ALA A 235 19.35 -23.75 -17.01
N ALA A 236 20.11 -24.61 -17.71
CA ALA A 236 20.02 -24.75 -19.17
C ALA A 236 19.08 -25.87 -19.66
N GLU A 237 18.60 -26.77 -18.79
CA GLU A 237 17.92 -27.99 -19.25
C GLU A 237 16.38 -27.96 -19.22
N ARG A 238 15.75 -27.07 -18.44
CA ARG A 238 14.27 -27.00 -18.39
C ARG A 238 13.60 -26.24 -19.55
N ALA A 239 14.36 -25.83 -20.58
CA ALA A 239 13.83 -25.08 -21.72
C ALA A 239 13.51 -25.92 -22.98
N VAL A 240 13.77 -27.24 -22.99
CA VAL A 240 13.59 -28.08 -24.19
C VAL A 240 12.29 -28.92 -24.18
N GLU A 241 11.60 -29.08 -23.05
CA GLU A 241 10.43 -29.98 -22.96
C GLU A 241 9.08 -29.35 -23.37
N ALA A 242 9.04 -28.09 -23.81
CA ALA A 242 7.79 -27.36 -24.10
C ALA A 242 7.46 -27.10 -25.60
N VAL A 243 8.10 -27.80 -26.56
CA VAL A 243 7.84 -27.63 -28.02
C VAL A 243 7.37 -28.93 -28.71
N GLY A 244 7.02 -29.99 -27.98
CA GLY A 244 6.52 -31.25 -28.58
C GLY A 244 5.27 -31.79 -27.92
N GLY A 245 4.11 -31.19 -28.18
CA GLY A 245 2.79 -31.69 -27.78
C GLY A 245 1.67 -31.04 -28.56
#